data_AF-A0A7W1RQC5-F1
#
_entry.id   AF-A0A7W1RQC5-F1
#
_cell.length_a   1.000
_cell.length_b   1.000
_cell.length_c   1.000
_cell.angle_alpha   90.00
_cell.angle_beta   90.00
_cell.angle_gamma   90.00
#
_symmetry.space_group_name_H-M   'P 1'
#
loop_
_entity.id
_entity.type
_entity.pdbx_description
1 polymer ?
#
loop_
_entity_poly.entity_id
_entity_poly.type
_entity_poly.pdbx_seq_one_letter_code
_entity_poly.pdbx_strand_id
1 'polypeptide(L)'
;MIATKDSLEPKSSDYVMPNSQRVYVEGEIHPEVRVPFREISLAPTKDFSGNLEPNEPVRVYDTSGPWGDPKFAGDSGKGIPALRQEWISGRGDVAEYDGREIKPEDN
;
A
#
# COMPACT_ATOMS: atom_id res chain seq x y z
N MET A 1 -9.03 28.17 -20.65
CA MET A 1 -8.76 27.63 -19.30
C MET A 1 -7.30 27.22 -19.25
N ILE A 2 -6.52 27.72 -18.29
CA ILE A 2 -5.12 27.33 -18.11
C ILE A 2 -5.13 26.15 -17.14
N ALA A 3 -4.63 25.01 -17.59
CA ALA A 3 -4.40 23.84 -16.74
C ALA A 3 -3.44 24.21 -15.61
N THR A 4 -3.81 23.96 -14.36
CA THR A 4 -2.91 24.12 -13.21
C THR A 4 -1.84 23.04 -13.22
N LYS A 5 -0.68 23.29 -12.63
CA LYS A 5 0.44 22.33 -12.60
C LYS A 5 0.00 20.95 -12.06
N ASP A 6 -0.89 20.96 -11.06
CA ASP A 6 -1.47 19.77 -10.43
C ASP A 6 -2.39 18.94 -11.35
N SER A 7 -2.85 19.51 -12.47
CA SER A 7 -3.74 18.82 -13.41
C SER A 7 -3.02 17.89 -14.39
N LEU A 8 -1.67 17.95 -14.42
CA LEU A 8 -0.83 17.14 -15.30
C LEU A 8 -0.03 16.07 -14.54
N GLU A 9 -0.07 16.06 -13.20
CA GLU A 9 0.63 15.08 -12.40
C GLU A 9 -0.17 13.76 -12.33
N PRO A 10 0.43 12.62 -12.71
CA PRO A 10 -0.23 11.32 -12.58
C PRO A 10 -0.50 11.05 -11.10
N LYS A 11 -1.74 10.69 -10.78
CA LYS A 11 -2.12 10.37 -9.40
C LYS A 11 -1.98 8.88 -9.19
N SER A 12 -1.53 8.48 -8.01
CA SER A 12 -1.50 7.06 -7.63
C SER A 12 -2.87 6.37 -7.74
N SER A 13 -3.96 7.15 -7.62
CA SER A 13 -5.34 6.72 -7.86
C SER A 13 -5.61 6.21 -9.27
N ASP A 14 -4.73 6.50 -10.23
CA ASP A 14 -4.89 6.06 -11.63
C ASP A 14 -4.53 4.57 -11.80
N TYR A 15 -3.92 3.95 -10.78
CA TYR A 15 -3.62 2.52 -10.76
C TYR A 15 -4.79 1.71 -10.22
N VAL A 16 -5.76 1.41 -11.09
CA VAL A 16 -6.90 0.56 -10.76
C VAL A 16 -6.59 -0.89 -11.09
N MET A 17 -6.57 -1.76 -10.07
CA MET A 17 -6.53 -3.21 -10.25
C MET A 17 -7.97 -3.75 -10.20
N PRO A 18 -8.58 -4.08 -11.35
CA PRO A 18 -10.00 -4.44 -11.41
C PRO A 18 -10.30 -5.71 -10.61
N ASN A 19 -11.53 -5.78 -10.07
CA ASN A 19 -12.02 -6.90 -9.26
C ASN A 19 -11.12 -7.26 -8.09
N SER A 20 -10.33 -6.30 -7.59
CA SER A 20 -9.43 -6.53 -6.49
C SER A 20 -9.51 -5.41 -5.47
N GLN A 21 -9.29 -5.75 -4.22
CA GLN A 21 -9.24 -4.81 -3.12
C GLN A 21 -8.06 -5.11 -2.21
N ARG A 22 -7.46 -4.05 -1.66
CA ARG A 22 -6.46 -4.21 -0.61
C ARG A 22 -7.15 -4.65 0.68
N VAL A 23 -6.53 -5.61 1.35
CA VAL A 23 -6.89 -6.06 2.70
C VAL A 23 -5.64 -6.04 3.57
N TYR A 24 -5.85 -5.98 4.89
CA TYR A 24 -4.77 -6.04 5.86
C TYR A 24 -4.99 -7.22 6.80
N VAL A 25 -3.92 -7.95 7.09
CA VAL A 25 -3.88 -8.93 8.17
C VAL A 25 -3.18 -8.28 9.35
N GLU A 26 -3.84 -8.25 10.50
CA GLU A 26 -3.29 -7.69 11.74
C GLU A 26 -2.34 -8.69 12.39
N GLY A 27 -1.28 -8.17 13.03
CA GLY A 27 -0.36 -8.99 13.81
C GLY A 27 -0.98 -9.43 15.14
N GLU A 28 -0.69 -10.66 15.58
CA GLU A 28 -1.19 -11.16 16.86
C GLU A 28 -0.36 -10.65 18.05
N ILE A 29 0.97 -10.61 17.90
CA ILE A 29 1.90 -10.13 18.93
C ILE A 29 1.97 -8.59 18.93
N HIS A 30 1.85 -7.99 17.75
CA HIS A 30 1.94 -6.55 17.50
C HIS A 30 0.68 -6.10 16.73
N PRO A 31 -0.43 -5.78 17.42
CA PRO A 31 -1.72 -5.44 16.79
C PRO A 31 -1.66 -4.21 15.89
N GLU A 32 -0.69 -3.32 16.09
CA GLU A 32 -0.44 -2.15 15.26
C GLU A 32 0.12 -2.51 13.87
N VAL A 33 0.71 -3.69 13.72
CA VAL A 33 1.27 -4.17 12.45
C VAL A 33 0.14 -4.64 11.55
N ARG A 34 0.02 -4.01 10.39
CA ARG A 34 -0.95 -4.33 9.35
C ARG A 34 -0.23 -4.78 8.08
N VAL A 35 -0.27 -6.09 7.80
CA VAL A 35 0.40 -6.68 6.64
C VAL A 35 -0.51 -6.57 5.41
N PRO A 36 -0.09 -5.86 4.34
CA PRO A 36 -0.92 -5.64 3.17
C PRO A 36 -0.99 -6.89 2.28
N PHE A 37 -2.20 -7.22 1.86
CA PHE A 37 -2.48 -8.19 0.80
C PHE A 37 -3.50 -7.61 -0.16
N ARG A 38 -3.74 -8.31 -1.25
CA ARG A 38 -4.84 -8.04 -2.17
C ARG A 38 -5.72 -9.26 -2.29
N GLU A 39 -7.03 -9.06 -2.26
CA GLU A 39 -8.01 -10.08 -2.56
C GLU A 39 -8.62 -9.82 -3.93
N ILE A 40 -8.63 -10.84 -4.78
CA ILE A 40 -9.22 -10.81 -6.12
C ILE A 40 -10.54 -11.57 -6.06
N SER A 41 -11.64 -10.87 -6.31
CA SER A 41 -12.96 -11.47 -6.41
C SER A 41 -13.05 -12.33 -7.67
N LEU A 42 -13.52 -13.56 -7.51
CA LEU A 42 -13.70 -14.50 -8.61
C LEU A 42 -15.17 -14.54 -9.04
N ALA A 43 -15.40 -14.75 -10.34
CA ALA A 43 -16.75 -15.02 -10.84
C ALA A 43 -17.21 -16.41 -10.32
N PRO A 44 -18.52 -16.62 -10.08
CA PRO A 44 -19.05 -17.92 -9.69
C PRO A 44 -18.75 -19.01 -10.73
N THR A 45 -18.51 -20.24 -10.26
CA THR A 45 -18.37 -21.42 -11.12
C THR A 45 -19.75 -21.88 -11.55
N LYS A 46 -19.92 -22.17 -12.84
CA LYS A 46 -21.16 -22.76 -13.37
C LYS A 46 -21.00 -24.26 -13.54
N ASP A 47 -21.83 -25.04 -12.86
CA ASP A 47 -21.82 -26.51 -12.97
C ASP A 47 -22.53 -27.01 -14.26
N PHE A 48 -22.45 -28.33 -14.51
CA PHE A 48 -23.09 -28.96 -15.67
C PHE A 48 -24.64 -28.90 -15.63
N SER A 49 -25.22 -28.69 -14.45
CA SER A 49 -26.66 -28.51 -14.26
C SER A 49 -27.11 -27.05 -14.40
N GLY A 50 -26.17 -26.13 -14.56
CA GLY A 50 -26.41 -24.70 -14.70
C GLY A 50 -26.49 -23.93 -13.38
N ASN A 51 -26.23 -24.57 -12.24
CA ASN A 51 -26.17 -23.89 -10.94
C ASN A 51 -24.88 -23.05 -10.85
N LEU A 52 -24.96 -21.95 -10.10
CA LEU A 52 -23.82 -21.08 -9.82
C LEU A 52 -23.32 -21.32 -8.41
N GLU A 53 -22.04 -21.66 -8.28
CA GLU A 53 -21.34 -21.80 -7.00
C GLU A 53 -20.42 -20.60 -6.81
N PRO A 54 -20.57 -19.82 -5.72
CA PRO A 54 -19.68 -18.70 -5.43
C PRO A 54 -18.26 -19.20 -5.15
N ASN A 55 -17.26 -18.51 -5.68
CA ASN A 55 -15.86 -18.77 -5.41
C ASN A 55 -15.34 -17.79 -4.36
N GLU A 56 -14.60 -18.29 -3.37
CA GLU A 56 -13.91 -17.43 -2.41
C GLU A 56 -12.84 -16.56 -3.11
N PRO A 57 -12.59 -15.34 -2.63
CA PRO A 57 -11.55 -14.48 -3.18
C PRO A 57 -10.17 -15.10 -3.06
N VAL A 58 -9.33 -14.88 -4.08
CA VAL A 58 -7.93 -15.30 -4.03
C VAL A 58 -7.10 -14.20 -3.41
N ARG A 59 -6.45 -14.49 -2.29
CA ARG A 59 -5.51 -13.59 -1.62
C ARG A 59 -4.11 -13.70 -2.23
N VAL A 60 -3.54 -12.58 -2.64
CA VAL A 60 -2.20 -12.47 -3.24
C VAL A 60 -1.35 -11.45 -2.49
N TYR A 61 -0.03 -11.60 -2.60
CA TYR A 61 0.94 -10.66 -2.03
C TYR A 61 0.85 -9.29 -2.74
N ASP A 62 0.95 -8.20 -1.99
CA ASP A 62 0.81 -6.84 -2.51
C ASP A 62 1.99 -5.94 -2.15
N THR A 63 2.85 -5.68 -3.13
CA THR A 63 4.04 -4.82 -2.98
C THR A 63 3.83 -3.37 -3.39
N SER A 64 2.62 -2.98 -3.80
CA SER A 64 2.37 -1.62 -4.31
C SER A 64 2.50 -0.53 -3.23
N GLY A 65 2.63 -0.90 -1.95
CA GLY A 65 2.82 0.04 -0.85
C GLY A 65 1.66 1.02 -0.69
N PRO A 66 1.80 2.09 0.10
CA PRO A 66 0.72 3.06 0.34
C PRO A 66 0.09 3.59 -0.94
N TRP A 67 0.87 3.78 -2.01
CA TRP A 67 0.41 4.29 -3.30
C TRP A 67 -0.62 3.38 -4.00
N GLY A 68 -0.63 2.08 -3.71
CA GLY A 68 -1.68 1.18 -4.20
C GLY A 68 -2.97 1.14 -3.36
N ASP A 69 -3.09 1.96 -2.30
CA ASP A 69 -4.32 2.11 -1.52
C ASP A 69 -5.12 3.29 -2.08
N PRO A 70 -6.35 3.09 -2.59
CA PRO A 70 -7.22 4.19 -3.02
C PRO A 70 -7.53 5.21 -1.91
N LYS A 71 -7.36 4.84 -0.63
CA LYS A 71 -7.56 5.72 0.52
C LYS A 71 -6.32 6.53 0.89
N PHE A 72 -5.16 6.21 0.32
CA PHE A 72 -3.92 6.92 0.62
C PHE A 72 -3.78 8.17 -0.25
N ALA A 73 -3.92 9.35 0.37
CA ALA A 73 -3.73 10.65 -0.25
C ALA A 73 -2.33 11.22 0.10
N GLY A 74 -1.28 10.49 -0.25
CA GLY A 74 0.11 10.90 0.01
C GLY A 74 0.62 11.98 -0.94
N ASP A 75 1.66 12.68 -0.50
CA ASP A 75 2.42 13.67 -1.27
C ASP A 75 3.85 13.16 -1.43
N SER A 76 4.30 13.00 -2.68
CA SER A 76 5.63 12.46 -2.97
C SER A 76 6.75 13.36 -2.43
N GLY A 77 6.52 14.68 -2.32
CA GLY A 77 7.45 15.63 -1.71
C GLY A 77 7.59 15.49 -0.20
N LYS A 78 6.66 14.77 0.46
CA LYS A 78 6.69 14.49 1.91
C LYS A 78 7.09 13.05 2.25
N GLY A 79 7.21 12.18 1.25
CA GLY A 79 7.47 10.75 1.44
C GLY A 79 6.25 9.97 1.96
N ILE A 80 6.50 8.75 2.42
CA ILE A 80 5.47 7.84 2.96
C ILE A 80 5.47 7.84 4.49
N PRO A 81 4.36 7.44 5.14
CA PRO A 81 4.34 7.30 6.60
C PRO A 81 5.43 6.35 7.11
N ALA A 82 6.16 6.78 8.13
CA ALA A 82 7.22 6.00 8.77
C ALA A 82 6.63 4.94 9.74
N LEU A 83 5.85 3.98 9.21
CA LEU A 83 5.09 2.98 9.99
C LEU A 83 5.93 2.17 10.98
N ARG A 84 7.25 2.06 10.75
CA ARG A 84 8.17 1.26 11.56
C ARG A 84 8.95 2.08 12.60
N GLN A 85 8.77 3.40 12.65
CA GLN A 85 9.56 4.28 13.51
C GLN A 85 9.41 3.90 14.99
N GLU A 86 8.18 3.76 15.47
CA GLU A 86 7.90 3.42 16.87
C GLU A 86 8.45 2.04 17.25
N TRP A 87 8.30 1.04 16.38
CA TRP A 87 8.90 -0.28 16.60
C TRP A 87 10.43 -0.18 16.69
N ILE A 88 11.07 0.55 15.77
CA ILE A 88 12.53 0.68 15.76
C ILE A 88 13.03 1.35 17.05
N SER A 89 12.46 2.49 17.43
CA SER A 89 12.86 3.18 18.66
C SER A 89 12.50 2.38 19.93
N GLY A 90 11.38 1.66 19.93
CA GLY A 90 10.89 0.89 21.07
C GLY A 90 11.76 -0.30 21.47
N ARG A 91 12.66 -0.79 20.60
CA ARG A 91 13.60 -1.87 20.95
C ARG A 91 14.72 -1.43 21.90
N GLY A 92 14.99 -0.12 22.02
CA GLY A 92 16.06 0.40 22.86
C GLY A 92 17.48 0.05 22.36
N ASP A 93 17.61 -0.35 21.10
CA ASP A 93 18.87 -0.78 20.47
C ASP A 93 19.40 0.22 19.43
N VAL A 94 18.81 1.42 19.37
CA VAL A 94 19.16 2.48 18.43
C VAL A 94 19.35 3.83 19.13
N ALA A 95 20.09 4.73 18.47
CA ALA A 95 20.24 6.13 18.85
C ALA A 95 20.00 7.03 17.64
N GLU A 96 19.49 8.24 17.87
CA GLU A 96 19.34 9.25 16.82
C GLU A 96 20.70 9.76 16.35
N TYR A 97 20.78 10.11 15.07
CA TYR A 97 21.96 10.66 14.43
C TYR A 97 21.50 11.75 13.46
N ASP A 98 22.12 12.94 13.54
CA ASP A 98 21.74 14.12 12.75
C ASP A 98 21.89 13.91 11.23
N GLY A 99 22.62 12.87 10.82
CA GLY A 99 22.88 12.57 9.41
C GLY A 99 24.15 13.24 8.89
N ARG A 100 24.67 12.73 7.77
CA ARG A 100 25.80 13.35 7.06
C ARG A 100 25.29 14.54 6.23
N GLU A 101 26.01 15.66 6.27
CA GLU A 101 25.76 16.79 5.38
C GLU A 101 25.96 16.41 3.89
N ILE A 102 25.03 16.86 3.04
CA ILE A 102 25.11 16.68 1.60
C ILE A 102 26.25 17.54 1.05
N LYS A 103 27.15 16.93 0.27
CA LYS A 103 28.29 17.59 -0.37
C LYS A 103 28.06 17.78 -1.87
N PRO A 104 28.80 18.69 -2.53
CA PRO A 104 28.73 18.85 -3.98
C PRO A 104 29.08 17.58 -4.78
N GLU A 105 29.85 16.65 -4.22
CA GLU A 105 30.21 15.38 -4.84
C GLU A 105 29.07 14.34 -4.86
N ASP A 106 27.94 14.62 -4.19
CA ASP A 106 26.83 13.65 -4.03
C ASP A 106 25.79 13.70 -5.19
N ASN A 107 25.79 14.75 -6.04
CA ASN A 107 24.88 14.87 -7.20
C ASN A 107 25.53 15.53 -8.43
#